data_AF-G1PSL8-F1
#
_entry.id   AF-G1PSL8-F1
#
_cell.length_a   1.000
_cell.length_b   1.000
_cell.length_c   1.000
_cell.angle_alpha   90.00
_cell.angle_beta   90.00
_cell.angle_gamma   90.00
#
_symmetry.space_group_name_H-M   'P 1'
#
loop_
_entity.id
_entity.type
_entity.pdbx_description
1 polymer ?
#
loop_
_entity_poly.entity_id
_entity_poly.type
_entity_poly.pdbx_seq_one_letter_code
_entity_poly.pdbx_strand_id
1 'polypeptide(L)'
;GAYTLIAPNENRRKQIQRIAEKELENLEKWKEQHRAKPVNLVPRRLGGSQSEAEVRQKQQLQQMQSKYQQKLKREESIRIKKEAEEAEIQKMKAIQREKSKKLEEKKRLQENLRREAFREHQQYKTAEFLSRLETELPNRSTYPTAFHNLQSSAWARRQAYKDSLKEEENQKLQGMKE
;
A
#
# COMPACT_ATOMS: atom_id res chain seq x y z
N GLY A 1 -93.11 59.15 -55.97
CA GLY A 1 -91.72 59.34 -56.46
C GLY A 1 -91.54 58.49 -57.70
N ALA A 2 -90.99 59.07 -58.76
CA ALA A 2 -90.73 58.35 -60.01
C ALA A 2 -89.43 57.52 -59.86
N TYR A 3 -89.51 56.21 -60.08
CA TYR A 3 -88.34 55.32 -60.14
C TYR A 3 -87.85 55.21 -61.58
N THR A 4 -86.57 55.43 -61.80
CA THR A 4 -85.90 55.19 -63.09
C THR A 4 -85.31 53.78 -63.10
N LEU A 5 -85.85 52.92 -63.97
CA LEU A 5 -85.30 51.59 -64.24
C LEU A 5 -84.12 51.74 -65.22
N ILE A 6 -82.90 51.51 -64.74
CA ILE A 6 -81.70 51.49 -65.57
C ILE A 6 -81.63 50.12 -66.26
N ALA A 7 -81.71 50.09 -67.59
CA ALA A 7 -81.61 48.86 -68.37
C ALA A 7 -80.19 48.25 -68.28
N PRO A 8 -80.05 46.93 -68.12
CA PRO A 8 -78.74 46.29 -68.09
C PRO A 8 -77.97 46.49 -69.40
N ASN A 9 -76.72 46.95 -69.31
CA ASN A 9 -75.82 47.05 -70.47
C ASN A 9 -75.30 45.64 -70.83
N GLU A 10 -75.81 45.09 -71.94
CA GLU A 10 -75.46 43.74 -72.40
C GLU A 10 -73.98 43.56 -72.72
N ASN A 11 -73.32 44.59 -73.27
CA ASN A 11 -71.89 44.52 -73.60
C ASN A 11 -71.04 44.43 -72.33
N ARG A 12 -71.37 45.24 -71.32
CA ARG A 12 -70.71 45.17 -70.00
C ARG A 12 -70.95 43.82 -69.33
N ARG A 13 -72.16 43.26 -69.43
CA ARG A 13 -72.48 41.93 -68.90
C ARG A 13 -71.67 40.82 -69.58
N LYS A 14 -71.62 40.81 -70.92
CA LYS A 14 -70.84 39.84 -71.70
C LYS A 14 -69.35 39.95 -71.39
N GLN A 15 -68.83 41.16 -71.20
CA GLN A 15 -67.44 41.38 -70.80
C GLN A 15 -67.16 40.82 -69.40
N ILE A 16 -68.03 41.05 -68.43
CA ILE A 16 -67.90 40.51 -67.07
C ILE A 16 -67.94 38.98 -67.08
N GLN A 17 -68.84 38.38 -67.86
CA GLN A 17 -68.92 36.92 -67.98
C GLN A 17 -67.64 36.31 -68.55
N ARG A 18 -67.10 36.88 -69.64
CA ARG A 18 -65.83 36.41 -70.22
C ARG A 18 -64.64 36.54 -69.25
N ILE A 19 -64.61 37.61 -68.46
CA ILE A 19 -63.56 37.80 -67.44
C ILE A 19 -63.71 36.73 -66.36
N ALA A 20 -64.92 36.51 -65.86
CA ALA A 20 -65.19 35.50 -64.83
C ALA A 20 -64.83 34.07 -65.31
N GLU A 21 -65.18 33.72 -66.54
CA GLU A 21 -64.81 32.44 -67.16
C GLU A 21 -63.29 32.28 -67.25
N LYS A 22 -62.60 33.31 -67.73
CA LYS A 22 -61.14 33.31 -67.85
C LYS A 22 -60.45 33.22 -66.49
N GLU A 23 -60.97 33.89 -65.47
CA GLU A 23 -60.44 33.83 -64.10
C GLU A 23 -60.60 32.44 -63.49
N LEU A 24 -61.74 31.79 -63.71
CA LEU A 24 -61.96 30.41 -63.28
C LEU A 24 -60.98 29.44 -63.94
N GLU A 25 -60.80 29.52 -65.26
CA GLU A 25 -59.84 28.68 -65.97
C GLU A 25 -58.40 28.88 -65.48
N ASN A 26 -58.01 30.14 -65.21
CA ASN A 26 -56.68 30.45 -64.68
C ASN A 26 -56.48 29.87 -63.27
N LEU A 27 -57.52 29.90 -62.43
CA LEU A 27 -57.50 29.35 -61.09
C LEU A 27 -57.38 27.82 -61.09
N GLU A 28 -58.07 27.14 -62.01
CA GLU A 28 -57.95 25.69 -62.19
C GLU A 28 -56.54 25.29 -62.62
N LYS A 29 -55.99 25.96 -63.64
CA LYS A 29 -54.60 25.72 -64.07
C LYS A 29 -53.59 25.95 -62.95
N TRP A 30 -53.79 27.00 -62.15
CA TRP A 30 -52.94 27.27 -60.99
C TRP A 30 -53.04 26.13 -59.96
N LYS A 31 -54.26 25.68 -59.64
CA LYS A 31 -54.46 24.55 -58.71
C LYS A 31 -53.82 23.26 -59.21
N GLU A 32 -53.88 22.97 -60.50
CA GLU A 32 -53.24 21.79 -61.10
C GLU A 32 -51.72 21.88 -61.05
N GLN A 33 -51.15 23.03 -61.40
CA GLN A 33 -49.71 23.28 -61.35
C GLN A 33 -49.16 23.21 -59.93
N HIS A 34 -49.92 23.69 -58.95
CA HIS A 34 -49.54 23.71 -57.54
C HIS A 34 -50.10 22.54 -56.73
N ARG A 35 -50.68 21.53 -57.40
CA ARG A 35 -51.18 20.35 -56.72
C ARG A 35 -50.00 19.56 -56.14
N ALA A 36 -50.02 19.35 -54.83
CA ALA A 36 -49.03 18.50 -54.18
C ALA A 36 -49.06 17.09 -54.80
N LYS A 37 -47.91 16.61 -55.26
CA LYS A 37 -47.78 15.25 -55.80
C LYS A 37 -47.93 14.24 -54.66
N PRO A 38 -48.69 13.15 -54.83
CA PRO A 38 -48.75 12.10 -53.83
C PRO A 38 -47.34 11.50 -53.64
N VAL A 39 -46.85 11.53 -52.41
CA VAL A 39 -45.55 10.96 -52.06
C VAL A 39 -45.75 9.48 -51.73
N ASN A 40 -45.41 8.61 -52.67
CA ASN A 40 -45.40 7.16 -52.46
C ASN A 40 -43.99 6.70 -52.11
N LEU A 41 -43.56 6.95 -50.87
CA LEU A 41 -42.29 6.43 -50.35
C LEU A 41 -42.56 5.21 -49.46
N VAL A 42 -41.79 4.14 -49.67
CA VAL A 42 -41.82 2.97 -48.78
C VAL A 42 -41.27 3.39 -47.42
N PRO A 43 -41.92 3.04 -46.30
CA PRO A 43 -41.41 3.35 -44.96
C PRO A 43 -40.00 2.78 -44.78
N ARG A 44 -39.03 3.65 -44.52
CA ARG A 44 -37.65 3.26 -44.22
C ARG A 44 -37.44 3.25 -42.71
N ARG A 45 -37.02 2.11 -42.13
CA ARG A 45 -36.56 2.08 -40.73
C ARG A 45 -35.29 2.92 -40.61
N LEU A 46 -35.38 4.01 -39.87
CA LEU A 46 -34.29 4.96 -39.62
C LEU A 46 -33.51 4.66 -38.33
N GLY A 47 -33.87 3.61 -37.59
CA GLY A 47 -33.24 3.26 -36.31
C GLY A 47 -33.41 1.77 -35.93
N GLY A 48 -32.73 1.35 -34.86
CA GLY A 48 -32.75 -0.05 -34.40
C GLY A 48 -31.84 -0.98 -35.21
N SER A 49 -30.62 -0.54 -35.51
CA SER A 49 -29.63 -1.32 -36.28
C SER A 49 -29.15 -2.59 -35.56
N GLN A 50 -29.36 -2.69 -34.25
CA GLN A 50 -29.00 -3.86 -33.46
C GLN A 50 -30.26 -4.59 -32.99
N SER A 51 -30.21 -5.91 -33.08
CA SER A 51 -31.22 -6.77 -32.49
C SER A 51 -31.15 -6.68 -30.96
N GLU A 52 -32.29 -6.81 -30.29
CA GLU A 52 -32.37 -6.83 -28.83
C GLU A 52 -31.41 -7.88 -28.22
N ALA A 53 -31.31 -9.05 -28.87
CA ALA A 53 -30.43 -10.12 -28.42
C ALA A 53 -28.95 -9.71 -28.43
N GLU A 54 -28.50 -8.97 -29.45
CA GLU A 54 -27.13 -8.47 -29.54
C GLU A 54 -26.84 -7.45 -28.44
N VAL A 55 -27.80 -6.56 -28.16
CA VAL A 55 -27.68 -5.57 -27.08
C VAL A 55 -27.56 -6.26 -25.73
N ARG A 56 -28.41 -7.28 -25.46
CA ARG A 56 -28.34 -8.06 -24.22
C ARG A 56 -27.01 -8.79 -24.08
N GLN A 57 -26.51 -9.41 -25.14
CA GLN A 57 -25.21 -10.10 -25.13
C GLN A 57 -24.06 -9.13 -24.83
N LYS A 58 -24.02 -7.97 -25.48
CA LYS A 58 -23.02 -6.92 -25.22
C LYS A 58 -23.07 -6.43 -23.79
N GLN A 59 -24.28 -6.18 -23.28
CA GLN A 59 -24.48 -5.76 -21.89
C GLN A 59 -23.94 -6.82 -20.91
N GLN A 60 -24.22 -8.09 -21.15
CA GLN A 60 -23.74 -9.19 -20.30
C GLN A 60 -22.21 -9.27 -20.32
N LEU A 61 -21.58 -9.17 -21.49
CA LEU A 61 -20.11 -9.16 -21.62
C LEU A 61 -19.48 -7.96 -20.90
N GLN A 62 -20.05 -6.77 -21.05
CA GLN A 62 -19.56 -5.56 -20.38
C GLN A 62 -19.66 -5.68 -18.85
N GLN A 63 -20.76 -6.22 -18.34
CA GLN A 63 -20.92 -6.47 -16.91
C GLN A 63 -19.88 -7.47 -16.40
N MET A 64 -19.62 -8.55 -17.14
CA MET A 64 -18.61 -9.55 -16.77
C MET A 64 -17.20 -8.95 -16.72
N GLN A 65 -16.82 -8.17 -17.73
CA GLN A 65 -15.52 -7.49 -17.78
C GLN A 65 -15.37 -6.49 -16.63
N SER A 66 -16.40 -5.67 -16.38
CA SER A 66 -16.39 -4.69 -15.30
C SER A 66 -16.26 -5.35 -13.93
N LYS A 67 -17.02 -6.43 -13.68
CA LYS A 67 -16.90 -7.23 -12.44
C LYS A 67 -15.48 -7.75 -12.23
N TYR A 68 -14.87 -8.28 -13.28
CA TYR A 68 -13.50 -8.81 -13.21
C TYR A 68 -12.47 -7.71 -12.92
N GLN A 69 -12.54 -6.58 -13.63
CA GLN A 69 -11.66 -5.44 -13.39
C GLN A 69 -11.80 -4.89 -11.97
N GLN A 70 -13.03 -4.82 -11.45
CA GLN A 70 -13.28 -4.37 -10.08
C GLN A 70 -12.67 -5.33 -9.06
N LYS A 71 -12.75 -6.64 -9.31
CA LYS A 71 -12.12 -7.66 -8.45
C LYS A 71 -10.60 -7.49 -8.41
N LEU A 72 -9.96 -7.31 -9.56
CA LEU A 72 -8.50 -7.07 -9.62
C LEU A 72 -8.09 -5.83 -8.83
N LYS A 73 -8.78 -4.70 -9.04
CA LYS A 73 -8.50 -3.45 -8.30
C LYS A 73 -8.65 -3.62 -6.79
N ARG A 74 -9.65 -4.40 -6.34
CA ARG A 74 -9.84 -4.70 -4.91
C ARG A 74 -8.68 -5.51 -4.38
N GLU A 75 -8.29 -6.58 -5.07
CA GLU A 75 -7.18 -7.44 -4.66
C GLU A 75 -5.86 -6.67 -4.59
N GLU A 76 -5.55 -5.84 -5.59
CA GLU A 76 -4.38 -4.97 -5.59
C GLU A 76 -4.40 -4.00 -4.42
N SER A 77 -5.55 -3.35 -4.16
CA SER A 77 -5.67 -2.42 -3.03
C SER A 77 -5.48 -3.12 -1.67
N ILE A 78 -5.93 -4.37 -1.55
CA ILE A 78 -5.74 -5.17 -0.34
C ILE A 78 -4.27 -5.55 -0.18
N ARG A 79 -3.58 -5.93 -1.26
CA ARG A 79 -2.14 -6.25 -1.22
C ARG A 79 -1.32 -5.05 -0.79
N ILE A 80 -1.54 -3.88 -1.40
CA ILE A 80 -0.84 -2.64 -1.06
C ILE A 80 -1.07 -2.27 0.41
N LYS A 81 -2.30 -2.39 0.92
CA LYS A 81 -2.60 -2.12 2.34
C LYS A 81 -1.84 -3.07 3.27
N LYS A 82 -1.85 -4.37 2.97
CA LYS A 82 -1.11 -5.37 3.76
C LYS A 82 0.39 -5.10 3.77
N GLU A 83 0.97 -4.82 2.61
CA GLU A 83 2.40 -4.50 2.51
C GLU A 83 2.76 -3.24 3.31
N ALA A 84 1.91 -2.22 3.28
CA ALA A 84 2.10 -1.00 4.07
C ALA A 84 2.02 -1.27 5.59
N GLU A 85 1.00 -2.03 6.03
CA GLU A 85 0.84 -2.44 7.43
C GLU A 85 2.04 -3.29 7.90
N GLU A 86 2.49 -4.25 7.09
CA GLU A 86 3.66 -5.07 7.39
C GLU A 86 4.94 -4.23 7.50
N ALA A 87 5.14 -3.28 6.60
CA ALA A 87 6.28 -2.37 6.64
C ALA A 87 6.26 -1.49 7.90
N GLU A 88 5.08 -1.03 8.34
CA GLU A 88 4.94 -0.26 9.58
C GLU A 88 5.27 -1.12 10.81
N ILE A 89 4.75 -2.36 10.87
CA ILE A 89 5.05 -3.31 11.95
C ILE A 89 6.56 -3.60 11.99
N GLN A 90 7.20 -3.79 10.84
CA GLN A 90 8.65 -4.01 10.77
C GLN A 90 9.43 -2.80 11.29
N LYS A 91 9.03 -1.57 10.95
CA LYS A 91 9.62 -0.34 11.51
C LYS A 91 9.46 -0.28 13.02
N MET A 92 8.26 -0.53 13.55
CA MET A 92 8.02 -0.55 14.99
C MET A 92 8.88 -1.61 15.71
N LYS A 93 8.99 -2.81 15.13
CA LYS A 93 9.86 -3.88 15.64
C LYS A 93 11.33 -3.47 15.63
N ALA A 94 11.81 -2.85 14.55
CA ALA A 94 13.19 -2.34 14.47
C ALA A 94 13.46 -1.29 15.55
N ILE A 95 12.54 -0.35 15.76
CA ILE A 95 12.63 0.66 16.82
C ILE A 95 12.70 0.01 18.20
N GLN A 96 11.86 -1.00 18.47
CA GLN A 96 11.90 -1.72 19.75
C GLN A 96 13.20 -2.50 19.95
N ARG A 97 13.72 -3.14 18.89
CA ARG A 97 15.01 -3.85 18.94
C ARG A 97 16.16 -2.89 19.26
N GLU A 98 16.20 -1.74 18.58
CA GLU A 98 17.19 -0.68 18.85
C GLU A 98 17.11 -0.18 20.30
N LYS A 99 15.90 0.06 20.81
CA LYS A 99 15.69 0.43 22.22
C LYS A 99 16.21 -0.65 23.18
N SER A 100 15.92 -1.91 22.89
CA SER A 100 16.39 -3.06 23.70
C SER A 100 17.91 -3.16 23.68
N LYS A 101 18.54 -3.06 22.51
CA LYS A 101 19.99 -3.08 22.34
C LYS A 101 20.67 -1.98 23.15
N LYS A 102 20.19 -0.74 23.02
CA LYS A 102 20.71 0.40 23.81
C LYS A 102 20.56 0.20 25.31
N LEU A 103 19.46 -0.42 25.75
CA LEU A 103 19.25 -0.73 27.17
C LEU A 103 20.23 -1.79 27.66
N GLU A 104 20.46 -2.83 26.87
CA GLU A 104 21.41 -3.90 27.19
C GLU A 104 22.85 -3.37 27.25
N GLU A 105 23.26 -2.55 26.29
CA GLU A 105 24.57 -1.89 26.28
C GLU A 105 24.78 -1.04 27.55
N LYS A 106 23.77 -0.27 27.97
CA LYS A 106 23.84 0.49 29.22
C LYS A 106 24.01 -0.40 30.45
N LYS A 107 23.27 -1.52 30.52
CA LYS A 107 23.40 -2.48 31.63
C LYS A 107 24.79 -3.11 31.66
N ARG A 108 25.32 -3.51 30.48
CA ARG A 108 26.68 -4.05 30.36
C ARG A 108 27.73 -3.06 30.83
N LEU A 109 27.63 -1.78 30.43
CA LEU A 109 28.54 -0.74 30.89
C LEU A 109 28.49 -0.55 32.42
N GLN A 110 27.28 -0.47 32.99
CA GLN A 110 27.12 -0.35 34.44
C GLN A 110 27.70 -1.55 35.20
N GLU A 111 27.47 -2.76 34.69
CA GLU A 111 28.01 -3.98 35.29
C GLU A 111 29.54 -4.02 35.18
N ASN A 112 30.11 -3.60 34.05
CA ASN A 112 31.56 -3.51 33.88
C ASN A 112 32.18 -2.52 34.86
N LEU A 113 31.60 -1.33 35.01
CA LEU A 113 32.06 -0.36 36.02
C LEU A 113 32.00 -0.92 37.44
N ARG A 114 30.92 -1.63 37.78
CA ARG A 114 30.80 -2.31 39.09
C ARG A 114 31.88 -3.38 39.27
N ARG A 115 32.18 -4.15 38.21
CA ARG A 115 33.24 -5.18 38.23
C ARG A 115 34.62 -4.54 38.36
N GLU A 116 34.88 -3.43 37.67
CA GLU A 116 36.14 -2.69 37.73
C GLU A 116 36.37 -2.10 39.12
N ALA A 117 35.40 -1.37 39.68
CA ALA A 117 35.50 -0.82 41.03
C ALA A 117 35.73 -1.91 42.09
N PHE A 118 35.07 -3.07 41.93
CA PHE A 118 35.31 -4.21 42.82
C PHE A 118 36.72 -4.79 42.66
N ARG A 119 37.23 -4.90 41.43
CA ARG A 119 38.60 -5.35 41.15
C ARG A 119 39.63 -4.38 41.74
N GLU A 120 39.46 -3.08 41.54
CA GLU A 120 40.32 -2.04 42.11
C GLU A 120 40.34 -2.12 43.64
N HIS A 121 39.17 -2.22 44.27
CA HIS A 121 39.09 -2.40 45.72
C HIS A 121 39.79 -3.67 46.19
N GLN A 122 39.59 -4.80 45.50
CA GLN A 122 40.32 -6.03 45.81
C GLN A 122 41.82 -5.86 45.69
N GLN A 123 42.31 -5.25 44.60
CA GLN A 123 43.73 -4.98 44.40
C GLN A 123 44.29 -4.09 45.50
N TYR A 124 43.59 -3.01 45.84
CA TYR A 124 43.97 -2.10 46.92
C TYR A 124 44.06 -2.82 48.26
N LYS A 125 43.05 -3.61 48.65
CA LYS A 125 43.05 -4.38 49.90
C LYS A 125 44.16 -5.43 49.93
N THR A 126 44.44 -6.06 48.79
CA THR A 126 45.51 -7.04 48.67
C THR A 126 46.87 -6.37 48.83
N ALA A 127 47.09 -5.22 48.18
CA ALA A 127 48.31 -4.43 48.31
C ALA A 127 48.49 -3.92 49.74
N GLU A 128 47.44 -3.38 50.37
CA GLU A 128 47.47 -2.95 51.77
C GLU A 128 47.89 -4.09 52.71
N PHE A 129 47.34 -5.29 52.50
CA PHE A 129 47.72 -6.48 53.26
C PHE A 129 49.19 -6.87 53.06
N LEU A 130 49.68 -6.86 51.82
CA LEU A 130 51.09 -7.16 51.52
C LEU A 130 52.03 -6.13 52.15
N SER A 131 51.71 -4.84 52.04
CA SER A 131 52.48 -3.78 52.68
C SER A 131 52.52 -3.91 54.20
N ARG A 132 51.41 -4.30 54.85
CA ARG A 132 51.41 -4.61 56.29
C ARG A 132 52.37 -5.76 56.62
N LEU A 133 52.36 -6.84 55.84
CA LEU A 133 53.31 -7.95 56.03
C LEU A 133 54.77 -7.51 55.86
N GLU A 134 55.05 -6.67 54.87
CA GLU A 134 56.40 -6.11 54.65
C GLU A 134 56.84 -5.21 55.82
N THR A 135 55.94 -4.43 56.41
CA THR A 135 56.24 -3.55 57.56
C THR A 135 56.30 -4.28 58.91
N GLU A 136 55.53 -5.36 59.08
CA GLU A 136 55.50 -6.15 60.32
C GLU A 136 56.60 -7.24 60.36
N LEU A 137 57.34 -7.42 59.28
CA LEU A 137 58.58 -8.18 59.31
C LEU A 137 59.68 -7.32 59.97
N PRO A 138 60.14 -7.66 61.18
CA PRO A 138 61.45 -7.16 61.60
C PRO A 138 62.46 -7.71 60.60
N ASN A 139 63.56 -6.98 60.39
CA ASN A 139 64.70 -7.40 59.56
C ASN A 139 65.24 -8.77 60.02
N ARG A 140 64.56 -9.85 59.65
CA ARG A 140 64.80 -11.23 60.09
C ARG A 140 65.55 -11.91 58.96
N SER A 141 66.74 -11.39 58.71
CA SER A 141 67.81 -12.20 58.15
C SER A 141 68.01 -13.40 59.07
N THR A 142 68.32 -14.56 58.47
CA THR A 142 68.63 -15.85 59.08
C THR A 142 67.47 -16.65 59.68
N TYR A 143 66.81 -17.47 58.84
CA TYR A 143 66.59 -18.91 59.12
C TYR A 143 66.57 -19.68 57.77
N PRO A 144 67.05 -20.94 57.73
CA PRO A 144 67.29 -21.65 56.47
C PRO A 144 65.99 -22.14 55.83
N THR A 145 65.84 -21.89 54.53
CA THR A 145 64.80 -22.47 53.68
C THR A 145 64.98 -23.99 53.61
N ALA A 146 64.22 -24.72 54.42
CA ALA A 146 64.01 -26.14 54.19
C ALA A 146 63.15 -26.28 52.92
N PHE A 147 63.80 -26.74 51.83
CA PHE A 147 63.13 -27.14 50.60
C PHE A 147 62.18 -28.31 50.89
N HIS A 148 60.93 -27.99 51.21
CA HIS A 148 59.84 -28.96 51.12
C HIS A 148 59.50 -29.15 49.64
N ASN A 149 59.74 -30.38 49.16
CA ASN A 149 59.36 -30.87 47.83
C ASN A 149 57.98 -30.37 47.41
N LEU A 150 57.89 -29.85 46.18
CA LEU A 150 56.67 -29.45 45.48
C LEU A 150 55.71 -30.64 45.33
N GLN A 151 55.01 -31.02 46.40
CA GLN A 151 53.77 -31.78 46.27
C GLN A 151 52.68 -30.80 45.88
N SER A 152 52.11 -31.02 44.68
CA SER A 152 50.99 -30.28 44.13
C SER A 152 49.97 -29.92 45.21
N SER A 153 49.90 -28.63 45.56
CA SER A 153 49.00 -28.14 46.60
C SER A 153 47.57 -28.58 46.30
N ALA A 154 46.77 -28.83 47.34
CA ALA A 154 45.36 -29.19 47.15
C ALA A 154 44.60 -28.12 46.32
N TRP A 155 45.06 -26.87 46.40
CA TRP A 155 44.61 -25.76 45.56
C TRP A 155 44.94 -25.95 44.08
N ALA A 156 46.16 -26.36 43.73
CA ALA A 156 46.56 -26.63 42.35
C ALA A 156 45.73 -27.76 41.73
N ARG A 157 45.46 -28.84 42.50
CA ARG A 157 44.58 -29.94 42.05
C ARG A 157 43.14 -29.48 41.82
N ARG A 158 42.60 -28.66 42.71
CA ARG A 158 41.25 -28.11 42.57
C ARG A 158 41.12 -27.15 41.39
N GLN A 159 42.16 -26.37 41.11
CA GLN A 159 42.18 -25.44 39.99
C GLN A 159 42.22 -26.20 38.65
N ALA A 160 43.10 -27.19 38.53
CA ALA A 160 43.17 -28.06 37.35
C ALA A 160 41.83 -28.75 37.04
N TYR A 161 41.13 -29.26 38.07
CA TYR A 161 39.79 -29.84 37.90
C TYR A 161 38.75 -28.83 37.41
N LYS A 162 38.81 -27.58 37.88
CA LYS A 162 37.89 -26.53 37.40
C LYS A 162 38.19 -26.12 35.97
N ASP A 163 39.46 -26.14 35.57
CA ASP A 163 39.87 -25.75 34.23
C ASP A 163 39.51 -26.86 33.21
N SER A 164 39.69 -28.14 33.55
CA SER A 164 39.24 -29.26 32.70
C SER A 164 37.73 -29.23 32.47
N LEU A 165 36.94 -28.92 33.51
CA LEU A 165 35.48 -28.85 33.42
C LEU A 165 35.01 -27.71 32.49
N LYS A 166 35.73 -26.59 32.48
CA LYS A 166 35.47 -25.49 31.53
C LYS A 166 35.86 -25.85 30.09
N GLU A 167 36.96 -26.57 29.91
CA GLU A 167 37.38 -27.03 28.58
C GLU A 167 36.36 -27.99 27.97
N GLU A 168 35.82 -28.93 28.75
CA GLU A 168 34.74 -29.83 28.31
C GLU A 168 33.46 -29.07 27.92
N GLU A 169 33.04 -28.08 28.71
CA GLU A 169 31.89 -27.24 28.35
C GLU A 169 32.14 -26.44 27.06
N ASN A 170 33.34 -25.88 26.90
CA ASN A 170 33.71 -25.14 25.69
C ASN A 170 33.73 -26.04 24.45
N GLN A 171 34.25 -27.27 24.55
CA GLN A 171 34.19 -28.25 23.45
C GLN A 171 32.75 -28.60 23.09
N LYS A 172 31.89 -28.80 24.09
CA LYS A 172 30.46 -29.09 23.87
C LYS A 172 29.73 -27.92 23.19
N LEU A 173 30.04 -26.69 23.57
CA LEU A 173 29.50 -25.49 22.93
C LEU A 173 30.00 -25.32 21.49
N GLN A 174 31.24 -25.75 21.20
CA GLN A 174 31.81 -25.70 19.86
C GLN A 174 31.16 -26.74 18.93
N GLY A 175 30.88 -27.95 19.43
CA GLY A 175 30.15 -28.98 18.68
C GLY A 175 28.67 -28.68 18.41
N MET A 176 28.05 -27.73 19.12
CA MET A 176 26.69 -27.24 18.81
C MET A 176 26.66 -26.07 17.81
N LYS A 177 27.82 -25.54 17.41
CA LYS A 177 27.93 -24.45 16.43
C LYS A 177 28.18 -24.96 15.01
N GLU A 178 28.51 -26.23 14.84
CA GLU A 178 28.53 -26.97 13.56
C GLU A 178 27.14 -27.54 13.24
#